data_AF-A0A961IS87-F1
#
_entry.id   AF-A0A961IS87-F1
#
_cell.length_a   1.000
_cell.length_b   1.000
_cell.length_c   1.000
_cell.angle_alpha   90.00
_cell.angle_beta   90.00
_cell.angle_gamma   90.00
#
_symmetry.space_group_name_H-M   'P 1'
#
loop_
_entity.id
_entity.type
_entity.pdbx_description
1 polymer ?
#
loop_
_entity_poly.entity_id
_entity_poly.type
_entity_poly.pdbx_seq_one_letter_code
_entity_poly.pdbx_strand_id
1 'polypeptide(L)'
;MKRFNACIFVALMLGCAVSQANLGHHAELYTSRPTSIFSAPDLNSAKAGPLPPYALLHPIGVTSSNHITWLRVLLPSGDTGFVNALDTGY
;
A
#
# COMPACT_ATOMS: atom_id res chain seq x y z
N MET A 1 56.35 4.68 -6.67
CA MET A 1 55.76 3.76 -7.66
C MET A 1 55.58 2.37 -7.06
N LYS A 2 54.34 1.89 -6.86
CA LYS A 2 53.96 0.46 -6.84
C LYS A 2 52.43 0.30 -6.76
N ARG A 3 51.85 0.10 -7.96
CA ARG A 3 50.72 -0.76 -8.38
C ARG A 3 49.41 -0.78 -7.57
N PHE A 4 48.37 -0.29 -8.25
CA PHE A 4 46.94 -0.58 -8.19
C PHE A 4 46.51 -1.86 -7.46
N ASN A 5 45.49 -1.73 -6.60
CA ASN A 5 44.55 -2.81 -6.34
C ASN A 5 43.12 -2.24 -6.27
N ALA A 6 42.37 -2.47 -7.34
CA ALA A 6 41.05 -1.91 -7.61
C ALA A 6 39.95 -2.83 -7.06
N CYS A 7 39.77 -2.91 -5.74
CA CYS A 7 38.73 -3.78 -5.15
C CYS A 7 38.02 -3.24 -3.89
N ILE A 8 38.13 -1.95 -3.54
CA ILE A 8 37.20 -1.38 -2.52
C ILE A 8 36.48 -0.18 -3.13
N PHE A 9 35.94 -0.41 -4.33
CA PHE A 9 34.74 0.28 -4.80
C PHE A 9 33.57 -0.19 -3.91
N VAL A 10 32.58 0.67 -3.69
CA VAL A 10 31.29 0.39 -3.04
C VAL A 10 31.24 0.47 -1.50
N ALA A 11 31.73 1.57 -0.92
CA ALA A 11 31.19 2.06 0.36
C ALA A 11 30.75 3.53 0.28
N LEU A 12 30.58 4.02 -0.95
CA LEU A 12 30.13 5.36 -1.29
C LEU A 12 28.75 5.28 -1.94
N MET A 13 27.76 4.77 -1.21
CA MET A 13 26.36 4.91 -1.61
C MET A 13 25.49 5.08 -0.36
N LEU A 14 24.90 6.26 -0.26
CA LEU A 14 23.59 6.50 0.34
C LEU A 14 23.48 6.41 1.87
N GLY A 15 24.36 7.15 2.56
CA GLY A 15 24.04 7.72 3.87
C GLY A 15 23.25 9.04 3.79
N CYS A 16 22.59 9.32 2.65
CA CYS A 16 21.74 10.50 2.49
C CYS A 16 20.36 10.20 3.06
N ALA A 17 20.15 10.72 4.27
CA ALA A 17 18.93 11.39 4.69
C ALA A 17 17.65 11.03 3.92
N VAL A 18 16.76 10.31 4.56
CA VAL A 18 15.45 10.90 4.82
C VAL A 18 14.93 10.34 6.13
N SER A 19 14.92 11.19 7.16
CA SER A 19 13.94 11.12 8.23
C SER A 19 12.61 10.75 7.60
N GLN A 20 11.95 9.69 8.08
CA GLN A 20 10.58 9.39 7.71
C GLN A 20 9.74 10.58 8.17
N ALA A 21 9.62 11.55 7.28
CA ALA A 21 8.81 12.72 7.45
C ALA A 21 7.39 12.21 7.67
N ASN A 22 6.79 12.77 8.70
CA ASN A 22 5.40 12.71 9.08
C ASN A 22 4.51 13.28 7.95
N LEU A 23 4.55 12.65 6.78
CA LEU A 23 3.71 12.95 5.65
C LEU A 23 2.44 12.13 5.86
N GLY A 24 1.36 12.80 6.25
CA GLY A 24 0.01 12.39 5.86
C GLY A 24 -0.12 12.41 4.34
N HIS A 25 0.67 11.58 3.66
CA HIS A 25 0.51 11.25 2.26
C HIS A 25 -0.69 10.33 2.22
N HIS A 26 -1.78 10.83 1.66
CA HIS A 26 -2.81 9.97 1.08
C HIS A 26 -2.10 9.09 0.07
N ALA A 27 -1.70 7.89 0.51
CA ALA A 27 -0.89 6.98 -0.30
C ALA A 27 -1.79 6.48 -1.43
N GLU A 28 -1.59 6.99 -2.64
CA GLU A 28 -2.29 6.49 -3.82
C GLU A 28 -1.89 5.03 -4.05
N LEU A 29 -2.84 4.12 -3.84
CA LEU A 29 -2.59 2.70 -3.93
C LEU A 29 -3.33 2.13 -5.13
N TYR A 30 -2.64 1.38 -5.98
CA TYR A 30 -3.25 0.74 -7.15
C TYR A 30 -3.49 -0.74 -6.86
N THR A 31 -4.70 -1.23 -7.15
CA THR A 31 -4.96 -2.68 -7.09
C THR A 31 -4.17 -3.39 -8.19
N SER A 32 -3.46 -4.48 -7.87
CA SER A 32 -2.73 -5.27 -8.88
C SER A 32 -3.63 -6.30 -9.58
N ARG A 33 -4.82 -6.55 -9.03
CA ARG A 33 -5.81 -7.53 -9.46
C ARG A 33 -7.23 -6.99 -9.25
N PRO A 34 -8.27 -7.60 -9.83
CA PRO A 34 -9.63 -7.28 -9.48
C PRO A 34 -9.86 -7.49 -7.99
N THR A 35 -10.30 -6.45 -7.28
CA THR A 35 -10.45 -6.47 -5.82
C THR A 35 -11.88 -6.14 -5.44
N SER A 36 -12.43 -6.84 -4.45
CA SER A 36 -13.77 -6.51 -3.94
C SER A 36 -13.69 -5.41 -2.88
N ILE A 37 -14.59 -4.44 -2.95
CA ILE A 37 -14.84 -3.51 -1.84
C ILE A 37 -15.94 -4.09 -0.96
N PHE A 38 -15.70 -4.08 0.34
CA PHE A 38 -16.60 -4.54 1.38
C PHE A 38 -17.14 -3.37 2.20
N SER A 39 -18.38 -3.48 2.68
CA SER A 39 -19.02 -2.49 3.56
C SER A 39 -18.53 -2.55 5.01
N ALA A 40 -17.94 -3.67 5.41
CA ALA A 40 -17.29 -3.86 6.69
C ALA A 40 -16.00 -4.68 6.50
N PRO A 41 -15.05 -4.69 7.46
CA PRO A 41 -13.85 -5.52 7.40
C PRO A 41 -14.18 -7.00 7.71
N ASP A 42 -15.04 -7.60 6.90
CA ASP A 42 -15.50 -8.98 6.98
C ASP A 42 -15.80 -9.49 5.56
N LEU A 43 -15.30 -10.70 5.26
CA LEU A 43 -15.53 -11.39 3.99
C LEU A 43 -17.02 -11.71 3.73
N ASN A 44 -17.84 -11.75 4.78
CA ASN A 44 -19.28 -12.01 4.68
C ASN A 44 -20.11 -10.72 4.51
N SER A 45 -19.49 -9.54 4.61
CA SER A 45 -20.22 -8.28 4.48
C SER A 45 -20.63 -8.00 3.04
N ALA A 46 -21.60 -7.08 2.87
CA ALA A 46 -22.07 -6.69 1.55
C ALA A 46 -20.92 -6.11 0.71
N LYS A 47 -20.85 -6.55 -0.55
CA LYS A 47 -19.84 -6.13 -1.52
C LYS A 47 -20.39 -5.03 -2.41
N ALA A 48 -19.62 -3.96 -2.59
CA ALA A 48 -19.98 -2.88 -3.52
C ALA A 48 -19.70 -3.26 -5.00
N GLY A 49 -19.07 -4.41 -5.25
CA GLY A 49 -18.68 -4.89 -6.57
C GLY A 49 -17.15 -4.94 -6.75
N PRO A 50 -16.67 -5.56 -7.84
CA PRO A 50 -15.24 -5.62 -8.11
C PRO A 50 -14.74 -4.28 -8.67
N LEU A 51 -13.60 -3.81 -8.14
CA LEU A 51 -12.81 -2.77 -8.77
C LEU A 51 -12.04 -3.35 -9.96
N PRO A 52 -11.89 -2.60 -11.06
CA PRO A 52 -10.99 -2.99 -12.13
C PRO A 52 -9.55 -3.08 -11.60
N PRO A 53 -8.68 -3.89 -12.23
CA PRO A 53 -7.26 -3.85 -11.94
C PRO A 53 -6.70 -2.44 -12.21
N TYR A 54 -5.71 -2.05 -11.43
CA TYR A 54 -5.12 -0.71 -11.42
C TYR A 54 -6.12 0.40 -11.04
N ALA A 55 -7.16 0.04 -10.28
CA ALA A 55 -8.02 1.04 -9.67
C ALA A 55 -7.22 1.79 -8.61
N LEU A 56 -7.30 3.12 -8.68
CA LEU A 56 -6.75 4.00 -7.66
C LEU A 56 -7.60 3.91 -6.39
N LEU A 57 -6.94 3.67 -5.26
CA LEU A 57 -7.51 3.66 -3.93
C LEU A 57 -6.94 4.82 -3.11
N HIS A 58 -7.81 5.41 -2.29
CA HIS A 58 -7.46 6.41 -1.30
C HIS A 58 -7.55 5.79 0.11
N PRO A 59 -6.51 5.09 0.58
CA PRO A 59 -6.47 4.55 1.93
C PRO A 59 -6.50 5.68 2.96
N ILE A 60 -7.43 5.56 3.89
CA ILE A 60 -7.64 6.47 5.03
C ILE A 60 -7.32 5.78 6.36
N GLY A 61 -6.93 4.50 6.33
CA GLY A 61 -6.51 3.75 7.50
C GLY A 61 -6.35 2.26 7.24
N VAL A 62 -5.88 1.55 8.25
CA VAL A 62 -5.74 0.09 8.26
C VAL A 62 -6.47 -0.45 9.48
N THR A 63 -7.16 -1.57 9.33
CA THR A 63 -7.77 -2.28 10.46
C THR A 63 -7.56 -3.78 10.30
N SER A 64 -7.54 -4.51 11.40
CA SER A 64 -7.48 -5.97 11.39
C SER A 64 -8.78 -6.54 11.94
N SER A 65 -9.33 -7.52 11.23
CA SER A 65 -10.58 -8.19 11.60
C SER A 65 -10.57 -9.59 11.00
N ASN A 66 -11.03 -10.60 11.76
CA ASN A 66 -11.03 -12.00 11.35
C ASN A 66 -9.65 -12.49 10.86
N HIS A 67 -8.57 -12.05 11.52
CA HIS A 67 -7.17 -12.34 11.16
C HIS A 67 -6.75 -11.85 9.77
N ILE A 68 -7.53 -10.96 9.15
CA ILE A 68 -7.24 -10.33 7.87
C ILE A 68 -6.94 -8.86 8.10
N THR A 69 -5.97 -8.33 7.37
CA THR A 69 -5.66 -6.90 7.32
C THR A 69 -6.47 -6.24 6.23
N TRP A 70 -7.20 -5.20 6.59
CA TRP A 70 -8.08 -4.44 5.74
C TRP A 70 -7.58 -3.01 5.58
N LEU A 71 -7.49 -2.56 4.34
CA LEU A 71 -7.35 -1.16 3.99
C LEU A 71 -8.72 -0.51 4.04
N ARG A 72 -8.85 0.52 4.88
CA ARG A 72 -10.02 1.39 4.91
C ARG A 72 -9.82 2.45 3.84
N VAL A 73 -10.72 2.52 2.86
CA VAL A 73 -10.60 3.38 1.68
C VAL A 73 -11.77 4.34 1.59
N LEU A 74 -11.52 5.57 1.14
CA LEU A 74 -12.57 6.53 0.81
C LEU A 74 -13.07 6.27 -0.61
N LEU A 75 -14.37 6.11 -0.77
CA LEU A 75 -15.01 5.91 -2.07
C LEU A 75 -15.39 7.24 -2.71
N PRO A 76 -15.59 7.30 -4.05
CA PRO A 76 -16.06 8.51 -4.73
C PRO A 76 -17.40 9.04 -4.22
N SER A 77 -18.25 8.17 -3.65
CA SER A 77 -19.51 8.57 -3.01
C SER A 77 -19.32 9.32 -1.69
N GLY A 78 -18.10 9.35 -1.14
CA GLY A 78 -17.80 9.83 0.21
C GLY A 78 -17.93 8.74 1.29
N ASP A 79 -18.43 7.55 0.94
CA ASP A 79 -18.55 6.43 1.87
C ASP A 79 -17.19 5.79 2.16
N THR A 80 -17.12 5.06 3.27
CA THR A 80 -15.96 4.25 3.61
C THR A 80 -16.15 2.81 3.12
N GLY A 81 -15.17 2.31 2.39
CA GLY A 81 -15.07 0.91 1.99
C GLY A 81 -13.90 0.20 2.66
N PHE A 82 -13.91 -1.13 2.60
CA PHE A 82 -12.84 -1.99 3.10
C PHE A 82 -12.33 -2.90 2.00
N VAL A 83 -11.01 -2.97 1.85
CA VAL A 83 -10.33 -3.78 0.85
C VAL A 83 -9.33 -4.69 1.57
N ASN A 84 -9.22 -5.95 1.18
CA ASN A 84 -8.19 -6.84 1.74
C ASN A 84 -6.80 -6.35 1.30
N ALA A 85 -5.90 -6.10 2.26
CA ALA A 85 -4.55 -5.62 1.96
C ALA A 85 -3.75 -6.60 1.08
N LEU A 86 -3.99 -7.91 1.20
CA LEU A 86 -3.33 -8.92 0.38
C LEU A 86 -3.71 -8.83 -1.11
N ASP A 87 -4.91 -8.31 -1.42
CA ASP A 87 -5.35 -8.13 -2.80
C ASP A 87 -4.69 -6.90 -3.46
N THR A 88 -4.04 -6.06 -2.66
CA THR A 88 -3.42 -4.82 -3.11
C THR A 88 -1.93 -4.95 -3.46
N GLY A 89 -1.33 -6.13 -3.27
CA GLY A 89 0.06 -6.40 -3.64
C GLY A 89 1.10 -5.85 -2.66
N TYR A 90 0.67 -5.43 -1.45
CA TYR A 90 1.52 -5.16 -0.30
C TYR A 90 1.81 -6.43 0.51
#